data_AF-A0A8S2L9T9-F1
#
_entry.id   AF-A0A8S2L9T9-F1
#
_cell.length_a   1.000
_cell.length_b   1.000
_cell.length_c   1.000
_cell.angle_alpha   90.00
_cell.angle_beta   90.00
_cell.angle_gamma   90.00
#
_symmetry.space_group_name_H-M   'P 1'
#
loop_
_entity.id
_entity.type
_entity.pdbx_description
1 polymer ?
#
loop_
_entity_poly.entity_id
_entity_poly.type
_entity_poly.pdbx_seq_one_letter_code
_entity_poly.pdbx_strand_id
1 'polypeptide(L)'
;MAETLQPNANEYDKVAILDAGSQYAKVIDRRIRELSVYSELIPLQTSVTELLSRKYKAIIISGSPGSVNDPNPVHYDPKLFDCGLPILGICYGLQMLNKQRGGTIVRQ
;
A
#
# COMPACT_ATOMS: atom_id res chain seq x y z
N MET A 1 28.73 -30.38 -15.62
CA MET A 1 27.36 -29.86 -15.81
C MET A 1 27.26 -28.59 -15.00
N ALA A 2 27.55 -27.45 -15.62
CA ALA A 2 27.41 -26.15 -14.98
C ALA A 2 26.09 -25.58 -15.50
N GLU A 3 25.09 -25.50 -14.63
CA GLU A 3 23.81 -24.88 -14.93
C GLU A 3 24.04 -23.40 -15.23
N THR A 4 23.79 -23.03 -16.48
CA THR A 4 23.76 -21.65 -16.94
C THR A 4 22.69 -20.90 -16.15
N LEU A 5 23.11 -19.94 -15.32
CA LEU A 5 22.22 -18.95 -14.72
C LEU A 5 21.61 -18.11 -15.84
N GLN A 6 20.41 -18.49 -16.28
CA GLN A 6 19.60 -17.67 -17.17
C GLN A 6 19.14 -16.44 -16.37
N PRO A 7 19.28 -15.21 -16.90
CA PRO A 7 18.65 -14.06 -16.29
C PRO A 7 17.13 -14.25 -16.36
N ASN A 8 16.49 -14.46 -15.21
CA ASN A 8 15.06 -14.63 -15.12
C ASN A 8 14.39 -13.39 -15.75
N ALA A 9 13.51 -13.63 -16.72
CA ALA A 9 12.84 -12.60 -17.48
C ALA A 9 12.06 -11.63 -16.55
N ASN A 10 12.59 -10.41 -16.40
CA ASN A 10 11.83 -9.19 -16.15
C ASN A 10 10.84 -9.24 -14.96
N GLU A 11 11.31 -9.48 -13.73
CA GLU A 11 10.54 -9.09 -12.54
C GLU A 11 10.60 -7.56 -12.40
N TYR A 12 9.65 -6.86 -13.03
CA TYR A 12 9.48 -5.42 -12.85
C TYR A 12 9.24 -5.11 -11.38
N ASP A 13 9.84 -4.02 -10.88
CA ASP A 13 9.51 -3.52 -9.55
C ASP A 13 8.02 -3.20 -9.49
N LYS A 14 7.38 -3.71 -8.44
CA LYS A 14 5.92 -3.72 -8.29
C LYS A 14 5.48 -3.04 -6.99
N VAL A 15 4.53 -2.12 -7.09
CA VAL A 15 3.97 -1.38 -5.96
C VAL A 15 2.49 -1.71 -5.77
N ALA A 16 2.10 -2.00 -4.53
CA ALA A 16 0.71 -2.18 -4.15
C ALA A 16 0.09 -0.82 -3.81
N ILE A 17 -1.09 -0.53 -4.35
CA ILE A 17 -1.92 0.61 -3.95
C ILE A 17 -3.13 0.05 -3.20
N LEU A 18 -3.13 0.19 -1.87
CA LEU A 18 -4.25 -0.16 -1.02
C LEU A 18 -5.29 0.96 -1.06
N ASP A 19 -6.44 0.70 -1.68
CA ASP A 19 -7.48 1.71 -1.81
C ASP A 19 -8.42 1.75 -0.58
N ALA A 20 -8.39 2.88 0.15
CA ALA A 20 -9.28 3.18 1.27
C ALA A 20 -10.58 3.90 0.84
N GLY A 21 -10.88 3.93 -0.45
CA GLY A 21 -12.04 4.61 -1.03
C GLY A 21 -11.74 6.01 -1.55
N SER A 22 -10.50 6.25 -2.00
CA SER A 22 -10.08 7.56 -2.52
C SER A 22 -10.60 7.79 -3.94
N GLN A 23 -11.05 9.02 -4.23
CA GLN A 23 -11.18 9.47 -5.62
C GLN A 23 -9.84 9.54 -6.37
N TYR A 24 -8.70 9.47 -5.66
CA TYR A 24 -7.37 9.65 -6.23
C TYR A 24 -6.60 8.33 -6.48
N ALA A 25 -7.15 7.16 -6.16
CA ALA A 25 -6.42 5.89 -6.31
C ALA A 25 -5.92 5.65 -7.75
N LYS A 26 -6.75 5.98 -8.75
CA LYS A 26 -6.37 5.92 -10.18
C LYS A 26 -5.34 6.97 -10.59
N VAL A 27 -5.33 8.14 -9.93
CA VAL A 27 -4.32 9.18 -10.16
C VAL A 27 -2.98 8.71 -9.62
N ILE A 28 -2.96 8.09 -8.43
CA ILE A 28 -1.76 7.48 -7.85
C ILE A 28 -1.21 6.40 -8.79
N ASP A 29 -2.06 5.48 -9.28
CA ASP A 29 -1.66 4.44 -10.24
C ASP A 29 -1.05 5.03 -11.51
N ARG A 30 -1.71 6.03 -12.11
CA ARG A 30 -1.18 6.74 -13.27
C ARG A 30 0.21 7.34 -13.00
N ARG A 31 0.40 8.00 -11.85
CA ARG A 31 1.68 8.63 -11.49
C ARG A 31 2.80 7.61 -11.29
N ILE A 32 2.51 6.44 -10.72
CA ILE A 32 3.50 5.36 -10.59
C ILE A 32 3.88 4.79 -11.95
N ARG A 33 2.90 4.59 -12.84
CA ARG A 33 3.17 4.11 -14.21
C ARG A 33 3.96 5.12 -15.04
N GLU A 34 3.74 6.42 -14.85
CA GLU A 34 4.56 7.49 -15.45
C GLU A 34 6.02 7.45 -14.97
N LEU A 35 6.31 6.82 -13.82
CA LEU A 35 7.66 6.57 -13.31
C LEU A 35 8.22 5.20 -13.76
N SER A 36 7.58 4.53 -14.72
CA SER A 36 7.99 3.21 -15.26
C SER A 36 8.00 2.08 -14.22
N VAL A 37 7.21 2.20 -13.15
CA VAL A 37 7.04 1.18 -12.12
C VAL A 37 5.68 0.50 -12.30
N TYR A 38 5.62 -0.82 -12.13
CA TYR A 38 4.36 -1.54 -12.22
C TYR A 38 3.54 -1.34 -10.94
N SER A 39 2.27 -1.01 -11.07
CA SER A 39 1.36 -0.83 -9.93
C SER A 39 0.11 -1.69 -10.06
N GLU A 40 -0.47 -2.04 -8.91
CA GLU A 40 -1.78 -2.67 -8.83
C GLU A 40 -2.63 -1.98 -7.76
N LEU A 41 -3.86 -1.63 -8.10
CA LEU A 41 -4.87 -1.27 -7.12
C LEU A 41 -5.47 -2.54 -6.52
N ILE A 42 -5.46 -2.63 -5.20
CA ILE A 42 -6.02 -3.75 -4.45
C ILE A 42 -6.79 -3.23 -3.22
N PRO A 43 -7.73 -4.02 -2.67
CA PRO A 43 -8.51 -3.62 -1.49
C PRO A 43 -7.64 -3.37 -0.26
N LEU A 44 -8.03 -2.42 0.60
CA LEU A 44 -7.33 -2.16 1.86
C LEU A 44 -7.31 -3.36 2.82
N GLN A 45 -8.29 -4.26 2.70
CA GLN A 45 -8.42 -5.46 3.53
C GLN A 45 -7.50 -6.61 3.11
N THR A 46 -6.72 -6.45 2.03
CA THR A 46 -5.79 -7.49 1.58
C THR A 46 -4.81 -7.85 2.68
N SER A 47 -4.70 -9.15 2.97
CA SER A 47 -3.84 -9.66 4.05
C SER A 47 -2.35 -9.43 3.76
N VAL A 48 -1.54 -9.26 4.80
CA VAL A 48 -0.09 -9.12 4.64
C VAL A 48 0.53 -10.33 3.95
N THR A 49 0.05 -11.54 4.25
CA THR A 49 0.52 -12.77 3.61
C THR A 49 0.33 -12.73 2.09
N GLU A 50 -0.79 -12.19 1.62
CA GLU A 50 -1.06 -12.02 0.20
C GLU A 50 -0.20 -10.93 -0.45
N LEU A 51 0.07 -9.83 0.28
CA LEU A 51 0.98 -8.79 -0.20
C LEU A 51 2.40 -9.36 -0.38
N LEU A 52 2.89 -10.11 0.60
CA LEU A 52 4.23 -10.70 0.56
C LEU A 52 4.35 -11.79 -0.51
N SER A 53 3.30 -12.62 -0.71
CA SER A 53 3.32 -13.67 -1.74
C SER A 53 3.36 -13.10 -3.17
N ARG A 54 2.76 -11.92 -3.38
CA ARG A 54 2.78 -11.19 -4.65
C ARG A 54 4.07 -10.39 -4.88
N LYS A 55 5.03 -10.45 -3.94
CA LYS A 55 6.38 -9.84 -4.01
C LYS A 55 6.38 -8.33 -4.30
N TYR A 56 5.47 -7.56 -3.69
CA TYR A 56 5.51 -6.09 -3.77
C TYR A 56 6.81 -5.55 -3.15
N LYS A 57 7.36 -4.48 -3.75
CA LYS A 57 8.54 -3.74 -3.25
C LYS A 57 8.17 -2.60 -2.31
N ALA A 58 6.98 -2.05 -2.44
CA ALA A 58 6.45 -0.99 -1.59
C ALA A 58 4.92 -0.99 -1.59
N ILE A 59 4.34 -0.32 -0.59
CA ILE A 59 2.91 -0.18 -0.41
C ILE A 59 2.55 1.31 -0.34
N ILE A 60 1.50 1.70 -1.04
CA ILE A 60 0.88 3.02 -0.93
C ILE A 60 -0.53 2.85 -0.41
N ILE A 61 -0.88 3.54 0.67
CA ILE A 61 -2.23 3.57 1.22
C ILE A 61 -2.90 4.86 0.74
N SER A 62 -3.97 4.74 -0.02
CA SER A 62 -4.70 5.88 -0.58
C SER A 62 -5.46 6.66 0.50
N GLY A 63 -5.99 7.83 0.11
CA GLY A 63 -6.87 8.60 0.98
C GLY A 63 -8.27 7.99 1.11
N SER A 64 -9.11 8.60 1.93
CA SER A 64 -10.53 8.27 2.06
C SER A 64 -11.28 9.57 2.35
N PRO A 65 -12.56 9.71 1.94
CA PRO A 65 -13.39 10.83 2.40
C PRO A 65 -13.72 10.76 3.90
N GLY A 66 -13.56 9.58 4.53
CA GLY A 66 -13.83 9.37 5.96
C GLY A 66 -12.67 9.75 6.88
N SER A 67 -12.92 9.67 8.19
CA SER A 67 -11.93 9.88 9.24
C SER A 67 -11.54 8.56 9.91
N VAL A 68 -10.26 8.41 10.30
CA VAL A 68 -9.81 7.23 11.07
C VAL A 68 -10.42 7.14 12.48
N ASN A 69 -11.10 8.20 12.91
CA ASN A 69 -11.81 8.28 14.19
C ASN A 69 -13.32 8.01 14.07
N ASP A 70 -13.83 7.76 12.86
CA ASP A 70 -15.24 7.41 12.69
C ASP A 70 -15.53 6.04 13.33
N PRO A 71 -16.76 5.80 13.82
CA PRO A 71 -17.11 4.59 14.57
C PRO A 71 -16.94 3.28 13.78
N ASN A 72 -16.96 3.36 12.45
CA ASN A 72 -16.73 2.24 11.54
C ASN A 72 -15.53 2.54 10.63
N PRO A 73 -14.29 2.48 11.15
CA PRO A 73 -13.12 2.72 10.33
C PRO A 73 -12.96 1.61 9.29
N VAL A 74 -12.39 1.94 8.13
CA VAL A 74 -12.11 0.96 7.09
C VAL A 74 -11.18 -0.11 7.69
N HIS A 75 -11.61 -1.37 7.65
CA HIS A 75 -10.81 -2.47 8.17
C HIS A 75 -9.55 -2.69 7.34
N TYR A 76 -8.45 -3.03 8.02
CA TYR A 76 -7.15 -3.36 7.44
C TYR A 76 -6.43 -4.39 8.34
N ASP A 77 -5.45 -5.10 7.79
CA ASP A 77 -4.61 -6.04 8.56
C ASP A 77 -3.64 -5.25 9.47
N PRO A 78 -3.71 -5.36 10.81
CA PRO A 78 -2.83 -4.61 11.72
C PRO A 78 -1.34 -4.89 11.49
N LYS A 79 -0.99 -6.08 10.96
CA LYS A 79 0.40 -6.44 10.67
C LYS A 79 0.96 -5.71 9.45
N LEU A 80 0.12 -4.99 8.70
CA LEU A 80 0.50 -4.23 7.51
C LEU A 80 1.70 -3.33 7.79
N PHE A 81 1.70 -2.65 8.93
CA PHE A 81 2.73 -1.68 9.28
C PHE A 81 4.02 -2.29 9.79
N ASP A 82 4.06 -3.60 10.04
CA ASP A 82 5.22 -4.34 10.53
C ASP A 82 5.69 -5.41 9.52
N CYS A 83 5.19 -5.38 8.28
CA CYS A 83 5.54 -6.37 7.25
C CYS A 83 6.93 -6.20 6.62
N GLY A 84 7.68 -5.16 7.01
CA GLY A 84 9.03 -4.88 6.51
C GLY A 84 9.10 -4.20 5.13
N LEU A 85 7.97 -3.98 4.46
CA LEU A 85 7.92 -3.21 3.22
C LEU A 85 7.85 -1.70 3.52
N PRO A 86 8.45 -0.84 2.68
CA PRO A 86 8.24 0.61 2.74
C PRO A 86 6.76 0.96 2.49
N ILE A 87 6.22 1.86 3.32
CA ILE A 87 4.82 2.29 3.25
C ILE A 87 4.73 3.81 3.11
N LEU A 88 4.03 4.28 2.09
CA LEU A 88 3.62 5.67 1.93
C LEU A 88 2.12 5.80 2.20
N GLY A 89 1.74 6.54 3.24
CA GLY A 89 0.35 6.87 3.52
C GLY A 89 -0.02 8.25 2.98
N ILE A 90 -1.11 8.35 2.23
CA ILE A 90 -1.62 9.62 1.69
C ILE A 90 -2.94 9.97 2.39
N CYS A 91 -3.01 11.16 3.00
CA CYS A 91 -4.19 11.63 3.72
C CYS A 91 -4.67 10.61 4.78
N TYR A 92 -5.76 9.89 4.54
CA TYR A 92 -6.25 8.82 5.42
C TYR A 92 -5.17 7.77 5.73
N GLY A 93 -4.38 7.36 4.73
CA GLY A 93 -3.27 6.42 4.93
C GLY A 93 -2.20 6.95 5.91
N LEU A 94 -1.94 8.26 5.92
CA LEU A 94 -1.04 8.89 6.88
C LEU A 94 -1.65 8.88 8.29
N GLN A 95 -2.95 9.15 8.40
CA GLN A 95 -3.65 9.09 9.68
C GLN A 95 -3.62 7.67 10.27
N MET A 96 -3.77 6.64 9.42
CA MET A 96 -3.64 5.23 9.83
C MET A 96 -2.24 4.93 10.36
N LEU A 97 -1.19 5.32 9.61
CA LEU A 97 0.21 5.16 10.03
C LEU A 97 0.47 5.79 11.41
N ASN A 98 0.02 7.02 11.60
CA ASN A 98 0.20 7.75 12.86
C ASN A 98 -0.52 7.04 14.02
N LYS A 99 -1.77 6.65 13.82
CA LYS A 99 -2.58 5.95 14.85
C LYS A 99 -1.96 4.61 15.24
N GLN A 100 -1.44 3.84 14.28
CA GLN A 100 -0.79 2.56 14.56
C GLN A 100 0.48 2.72 15.40
N ARG A 101 1.19 3.83 15.26
CA ARG A 101 2.41 4.13 16.02
C ARG A 101 2.13 4.92 17.32
N GLY A 102 0.87 4.99 17.75
CA GLY A 102 0.46 5.63 19.01
C GLY A 102 0.34 7.16 18.93
N GLY A 103 0.40 7.74 17.73
CA GLY A 103 0.19 9.17 17.53
C GLY A 103 -1.27 9.58 17.65
N THR A 104 -1.49 10.88 17.90
CA THR A 104 -2.83 11.46 18.03
C THR A 104 -3.23 12.21 16.76
N ILE A 105 -4.48 12.06 16.32
CA ILE A 105 -5.07 12.84 15.22
C ILE A 105 -6.05 13.85 15.82
N VAL A 106 -5.75 15.14 15.65
CA VAL A 106 -6.60 16.24 16.10
C VAL A 106 -7.52 16.64 14.94
N ARG A 107 -8.84 16.75 15.20
CA ARG A 107 -9.76 17.42 14.27
C ARG A 107 -9.51 18.93 14.37
N GLN A 108 -9.14 19.55 13.26
CA GLN A 108 -9.13 21.01 13.14
C GLN A 108 -10.55 21.53 12.93
#